data_AF-F4K034-F1
#
_entry.id   AF-F4K034-F1
#
_cell.length_a   1.000
_cell.length_b   1.000
_cell.length_c   1.000
_cell.angle_alpha   90.00
_cell.angle_beta   90.00
_cell.angle_gamma   90.00
#
_symmetry.space_group_name_H-M   'P 1'
#
loop_
_entity.id
_entity.type
_entity.pdbx_description
1 polymer ?
#
loop_
_entity_poly.entity_id
_entity_poly.type
_entity_poly.pdbx_seq_one_letter_code
_entity_poly.pdbx_strand_id
1 'polypeptide(L)'
;MRTKLTMYEAIKDNDDNDHQWREKKDIESALQISRSSSLPPDKERLVSLDVFRGLTVAFMILVDDVGGILPSINHSPWDGVTLADFVMPFFLFIVGVSLAFAYKNLSCRFVATRKALIRSLKLLLLGLFLQGGFIHGLNNLTYGIDVEKIRLMGILQRIAIAYLVVALCEIWLKGNHNVSSELSMIKKYRFHWVVAFVITTIYLSLLYGLYVPDWEYQILKEDQGSTLTTFLNLKVKCGVRGHTGPGCNAVGMLDRMFLGIQHLYRKPVYARTKQCSINYPNNGPLPPDAPSWCQAPFDPEGLLSSLMATVTCLVGLHYGHIIIHFKRNGSKGQVYNEPSISIRPFFFILSETYLLLYVINFLQDHKKRLNQWILRSFCLLMLGLALNLFGMHLNKPLYTLSYMCVTSGASGFLLSAIYLMVWSTFMDTNEQALC
;
A
#
# COMPACT_ATOMS: atom_id res chain seq x y z
N MET A 1 -18.16 16.50 -35.98
CA MET A 1 -19.59 16.87 -36.03
C MET A 1 -20.13 17.05 -34.62
N ARG A 2 -20.21 18.30 -34.14
CA ARG A 2 -21.16 18.68 -33.09
C ARG A 2 -21.70 20.05 -33.47
N THR A 3 -22.85 20.03 -34.10
CA THR A 3 -23.69 21.17 -34.46
C THR A 3 -24.19 21.85 -33.19
N LYS A 4 -24.16 23.19 -33.14
CA LYS A 4 -25.23 23.97 -32.54
C LYS A 4 -25.37 25.31 -33.27
N LEU A 5 -26.44 25.39 -34.05
CA LEU A 5 -27.21 26.59 -34.44
C LEU A 5 -27.55 27.40 -33.17
N THR A 6 -27.19 28.68 -33.07
CA THR A 6 -27.88 29.90 -33.58
C THR A 6 -29.30 30.12 -33.05
N MET A 7 -29.50 31.28 -32.42
CA MET A 7 -30.71 32.12 -32.35
C MET A 7 -30.43 33.18 -31.26
N TYR A 8 -30.65 34.49 -31.36
CA TYR A 8 -31.39 35.44 -32.21
C TYR A 8 -30.62 36.79 -32.08
N GLU A 9 -30.23 37.50 -33.12
CA GLU A 9 -30.94 38.50 -33.95
C GLU A 9 -30.95 39.94 -33.38
N ALA A 10 -31.00 40.88 -34.32
CA ALA A 10 -30.40 42.21 -34.26
C ALA A 10 -31.30 43.30 -33.66
N ILE A 11 -30.67 44.27 -32.99
CA ILE A 11 -31.22 45.62 -32.80
C ILE A 11 -30.22 46.59 -33.41
N LYS A 12 -30.72 47.42 -34.32
CA LYS A 12 -29.99 48.49 -34.99
C LYS A 12 -30.61 49.79 -34.49
N ASP A 13 -29.85 50.59 -33.75
CA ASP A 13 -30.04 52.03 -33.74
C ASP A 13 -28.72 52.74 -33.40
N ASN A 14 -28.52 53.84 -34.11
CA ASN A 14 -27.38 54.75 -34.01
C ASN A 14 -27.55 55.69 -32.80
N ASP A 15 -26.41 56.24 -32.40
CA ASP A 15 -26.14 57.25 -31.36
C ASP A 15 -25.97 56.77 -29.90
N ASP A 16 -24.94 57.36 -29.31
CA ASP A 16 -24.48 57.32 -27.91
C ASP A 16 -23.52 56.19 -27.50
N ASN A 17 -22.24 56.47 -27.77
CA ASN A 17 -21.04 55.77 -27.28
C ASN A 17 -21.05 55.46 -25.76
N ASP A 18 -21.87 56.12 -24.93
CA ASP A 18 -21.82 55.96 -23.46
C ASP A 18 -22.57 54.71 -22.95
N HIS A 19 -23.64 54.27 -23.64
CA HIS A 19 -24.35 53.04 -23.31
C HIS A 19 -23.56 51.78 -23.69
N GLN A 20 -22.81 51.85 -24.80
CA GLN A 20 -21.95 50.75 -25.27
C GLN A 20 -20.78 50.49 -24.31
N TRP A 21 -20.21 51.53 -23.67
CA TRP A 21 -19.16 51.35 -22.66
C TRP A 21 -19.67 50.73 -21.37
N ARG A 22 -20.91 51.04 -20.96
CA ARG A 22 -21.50 50.48 -19.74
C ARG A 22 -21.90 49.02 -19.93
N GLU A 23 -22.57 48.68 -21.03
CA GLU A 23 -22.91 47.30 -21.36
C GLU A 23 -21.67 46.43 -21.60
N LYS A 24 -20.63 46.96 -22.27
CA LYS A 24 -19.37 46.25 -22.46
C LYS A 24 -18.60 46.07 -21.14
N LYS A 25 -18.62 47.05 -20.24
CA LYS A 25 -18.07 46.90 -18.87
C LYS A 25 -18.85 45.88 -18.05
N ASP A 26 -20.18 45.87 -18.16
CA ASP A 26 -21.06 44.97 -17.41
C ASP A 26 -20.95 43.53 -17.94
N ILE A 27 -20.76 43.35 -19.25
CA ILE A 27 -20.46 42.06 -19.89
C ILE A 27 -19.03 41.61 -19.57
N GLU A 28 -18.02 42.50 -19.61
CA GLU A 28 -16.65 42.15 -19.22
C GLU A 28 -16.54 41.81 -17.74
N SER A 29 -17.27 42.52 -16.88
CA SER A 29 -17.32 42.22 -15.44
C SER A 29 -18.15 40.96 -15.15
N ALA A 30 -19.25 40.68 -15.87
CA ALA A 30 -19.95 39.41 -15.80
C ALA A 30 -19.12 38.22 -16.35
N LEU A 31 -18.34 38.43 -17.42
CA LEU A 31 -17.39 37.44 -17.94
C LEU A 31 -16.20 37.24 -16.98
N GLN A 32 -15.71 38.28 -16.31
CA GLN A 32 -14.69 38.19 -15.26
C GLN A 32 -15.22 37.46 -14.02
N ILE A 33 -16.48 37.70 -13.63
CA ILE A 33 -17.16 36.99 -12.53
C ILE A 33 -17.42 35.52 -12.91
N SER A 34 -17.65 35.19 -14.18
CA SER A 34 -17.77 33.79 -14.64
C SER A 34 -16.40 33.09 -14.79
N ARG A 35 -15.34 33.85 -15.10
CA ARG A 35 -13.96 33.35 -15.22
C ARG A 35 -13.26 33.23 -13.87
N SER A 36 -13.79 33.85 -12.82
CA SER A 36 -13.47 33.53 -11.41
C SER A 36 -14.37 32.43 -10.83
N SER A 37 -14.89 31.55 -11.70
CA SER A 37 -15.30 30.21 -11.27
C SER A 37 -14.11 29.57 -10.57
N SER A 38 -14.22 29.55 -9.23
CA SER A 38 -13.29 28.94 -8.32
C SER A 38 -12.77 27.63 -8.90
N LEU A 39 -11.52 27.62 -9.37
CA LEU A 39 -10.76 26.40 -9.46
C LEU A 39 -10.96 25.69 -8.11
N PRO A 40 -11.42 24.42 -8.09
CA PRO A 40 -11.54 23.71 -6.84
C PRO A 40 -10.17 23.83 -6.14
N PRO A 41 -10.12 24.15 -4.84
CA PRO A 41 -8.87 24.43 -4.15
C PRO A 41 -7.87 23.35 -4.53
N ASP A 42 -6.73 23.76 -5.11
CA ASP A 42 -5.76 22.82 -5.64
C ASP A 42 -5.47 21.80 -4.55
N LYS A 43 -5.89 20.56 -4.81
CA LYS A 43 -5.64 19.46 -3.89
C LYS A 43 -4.15 19.23 -3.94
N GLU A 44 -3.42 19.87 -3.03
CA GLU A 44 -1.97 19.76 -2.92
C GLU A 44 -1.58 18.28 -2.98
N ARG A 45 -1.11 17.85 -4.15
CA ARG A 45 -0.82 16.46 -4.47
C ARG A 45 0.64 16.21 -4.14
N LEU A 46 0.91 15.17 -3.35
CA LEU A 46 2.28 14.84 -2.98
C LEU A 46 2.94 14.00 -4.08
N VAL A 47 3.71 14.65 -4.96
CA VAL A 47 4.36 14.02 -6.12
C VAL A 47 5.23 12.82 -5.71
N SER A 48 5.98 12.92 -4.62
CA SER A 48 6.82 11.81 -4.12
C SER A 48 6.02 10.56 -3.75
N LEU A 49 4.76 10.71 -3.32
CA LEU A 49 3.88 9.57 -3.05
C LEU A 49 3.42 8.88 -4.34
N ASP A 50 3.15 9.66 -5.39
CA ASP A 50 2.80 9.12 -6.70
C ASP A 50 3.98 8.40 -7.35
N VAL A 51 5.21 8.95 -7.23
CA VAL A 51 6.45 8.30 -7.67
C VAL A 51 6.67 7.00 -6.92
N PHE A 52 6.51 6.98 -5.60
CA PHE A 52 6.66 5.75 -4.81
C PHE A 52 5.64 4.69 -5.23
N ARG A 53 4.38 5.07 -5.47
CA ARG A 53 3.38 4.12 -6.00
C ARG A 53 3.78 3.59 -7.38
N GLY A 54 4.22 4.45 -8.29
CA GLY A 54 4.67 4.06 -9.62
C GLY A 54 5.86 3.10 -9.58
N LEU A 55 6.86 3.42 -8.76
CA LEU A 55 8.04 2.57 -8.55
C LEU A 55 7.65 1.21 -7.98
N THR A 56 6.72 1.16 -7.03
CA THR A 56 6.26 -0.10 -6.43
C THR A 56 5.54 -0.98 -7.48
N VAL A 57 4.76 -0.39 -8.39
CA VAL A 57 4.12 -1.12 -9.51
C VAL A 57 5.17 -1.61 -10.50
N ALA A 58 6.13 -0.77 -10.91
CA ALA A 58 7.21 -1.18 -11.79
C ALA A 58 8.02 -2.33 -11.17
N PHE A 59 8.24 -2.26 -9.87
CA PHE A 59 8.94 -3.26 -9.10
C PHE A 59 8.17 -4.58 -9.01
N MET A 60 6.86 -4.54 -8.81
CA MET A 60 5.98 -5.72 -8.88
C MET A 60 6.10 -6.44 -10.23
N ILE A 61 6.03 -5.71 -11.34
CA ILE A 61 6.17 -6.27 -12.69
C ILE A 61 7.55 -6.93 -12.86
N LEU A 62 8.62 -6.25 -12.42
CA LEU A 62 9.98 -6.78 -12.50
C LEU A 62 10.11 -8.11 -11.75
N VAL A 63 9.61 -8.20 -10.52
CA VAL A 63 9.77 -9.43 -9.74
C VAL A 63 8.91 -10.58 -10.26
N ASP A 64 7.77 -10.29 -10.85
CA ASP A 64 6.88 -11.29 -11.46
C ASP A 64 7.50 -11.88 -12.74
N ASP A 65 8.11 -11.04 -13.58
CA ASP A 65 8.70 -11.49 -14.86
C ASP A 65 10.12 -12.06 -14.70
N VAL A 66 10.95 -11.46 -13.84
CA VAL A 66 12.38 -11.80 -13.69
C VAL A 66 12.61 -12.79 -12.54
N GLY A 67 11.68 -12.90 -11.59
CA GLY A 67 11.81 -13.77 -10.42
C GLY A 67 12.02 -15.24 -10.75
N GLY A 68 11.49 -15.72 -11.88
CA GLY A 68 11.72 -17.10 -12.33
C GLY A 68 13.17 -17.42 -12.70
N ILE A 69 13.95 -16.40 -13.08
CA ILE A 69 15.32 -16.54 -13.61
C ILE A 69 16.36 -16.29 -12.50
N LEU A 70 16.11 -15.31 -11.63
CA LEU A 70 17.04 -14.89 -10.58
C LEU A 70 16.46 -15.23 -9.18
N PRO A 71 17.00 -16.23 -8.47
CA PRO A 71 16.52 -16.63 -7.15
C PRO A 71 16.52 -15.50 -6.11
N SER A 72 17.47 -14.57 -6.20
CA SER A 72 17.56 -13.39 -5.30
C SER A 72 16.42 -12.37 -5.50
N ILE A 73 15.77 -12.41 -6.66
CA ILE A 73 14.62 -11.55 -7.01
C ILE A 73 13.31 -12.27 -6.68
N ASN A 74 13.27 -13.60 -6.77
CA ASN A 74 12.11 -14.43 -6.43
C ASN A 74 11.80 -14.42 -4.94
N HIS A 75 10.55 -14.71 -4.56
CA HIS A 75 10.14 -14.90 -3.17
C HIS A 75 11.01 -15.93 -2.43
N SER A 76 11.32 -15.62 -1.17
CA SER A 76 11.89 -16.59 -0.22
C SER A 76 10.92 -17.77 -0.03
N PRO A 77 11.40 -19.04 0.02
CA PRO A 77 10.49 -20.18 0.16
C PRO A 77 9.71 -20.20 1.47
N TRP A 78 10.32 -19.74 2.58
CA TRP A 78 9.65 -19.68 3.87
C TRP A 78 10.21 -18.57 4.76
N ASP A 79 11.43 -18.76 5.27
CA ASP A 79 12.15 -17.78 6.08
C ASP A 79 13.13 -16.97 5.25
N GLY A 80 13.36 -15.74 5.70
CA GLY A 80 14.16 -14.74 5.01
C GLY A 80 13.30 -13.72 4.27
N VAL A 81 13.98 -12.79 3.61
CA VAL A 81 13.36 -11.80 2.73
C VAL A 81 14.19 -11.69 1.48
N THR A 82 13.53 -11.65 0.34
CA THR A 82 14.13 -11.29 -0.94
C THR A 82 13.49 -10.02 -1.47
N LEU A 83 13.96 -9.59 -2.64
CA LEU A 83 13.51 -8.36 -3.27
C LEU A 83 11.97 -8.36 -3.49
N ALA A 84 11.39 -9.44 -4.02
CA ALA A 84 9.93 -9.57 -4.19
C ALA A 84 9.12 -9.43 -2.88
N ASP A 85 9.70 -9.77 -1.74
CA ASP A 85 8.99 -9.76 -0.46
C ASP A 85 8.72 -8.34 0.07
N PHE A 86 9.28 -7.29 -0.54
CA PHE A 86 9.04 -5.89 -0.15
C PHE A 86 7.85 -5.22 -0.86
N VAL A 87 7.40 -5.77 -2.00
CA VAL A 87 6.38 -5.15 -2.87
C VAL A 87 5.06 -4.90 -2.10
N MET A 88 4.52 -5.93 -1.45
CA MET A 88 3.24 -5.82 -0.77
C MET A 88 3.27 -4.89 0.46
N PRO A 89 4.28 -4.98 1.36
CA PRO A 89 4.45 -3.99 2.42
C PRO A 89 4.54 -2.54 1.92
N PHE A 90 5.24 -2.29 0.80
CA PHE A 90 5.32 -0.95 0.21
C PHE A 90 3.94 -0.43 -0.20
N PHE A 91 3.12 -1.26 -0.85
CA PHE A 91 1.73 -0.90 -1.17
C PHE A 91 0.91 -0.57 0.07
N LEU A 92 0.95 -1.41 1.11
CA LEU A 92 0.19 -1.19 2.35
C LEU A 92 0.62 0.10 3.05
N PHE A 93 1.93 0.35 3.09
CA PHE A 93 2.47 1.58 3.68
C PHE A 93 1.98 2.82 2.91
N ILE A 94 2.05 2.81 1.58
CA ILE A 94 1.56 3.91 0.72
C ILE A 94 0.06 4.13 0.89
N VAL A 95 -0.73 3.06 1.00
CA VAL A 95 -2.17 3.15 1.29
C VAL A 95 -2.42 3.85 2.62
N GLY A 96 -1.65 3.50 3.65
CA GLY A 96 -1.66 4.18 4.96
C GLY A 96 -1.35 5.68 4.84
N VAL A 97 -0.24 6.04 4.18
CA VAL A 97 0.14 7.44 3.96
C VAL A 97 -0.98 8.20 3.26
N SER A 98 -1.58 7.60 2.22
CA SER A 98 -2.67 8.18 1.43
C SER A 98 -3.93 8.44 2.26
N LEU A 99 -4.23 7.58 3.25
CA LEU A 99 -5.38 7.74 4.15
C LEU A 99 -5.29 9.01 5.00
N ALA A 100 -4.08 9.40 5.43
CA ALA A 100 -3.87 10.62 6.19
C ALA A 100 -4.33 11.86 5.39
N PHE A 101 -4.03 11.90 4.09
CA PHE A 101 -4.43 12.98 3.19
C PHE A 101 -5.92 12.92 2.85
N ALA A 102 -6.44 11.72 2.55
CA ALA A 102 -7.83 11.53 2.17
C ALA A 102 -8.82 11.99 3.26
N TYR A 103 -8.45 11.82 4.53
CA TYR A 103 -9.28 12.15 5.69
C TYR A 103 -8.72 13.31 6.53
N LYS A 104 -7.85 14.15 5.94
CA LYS A 104 -7.35 15.38 6.58
C LYS A 104 -8.50 16.31 6.97
N ASN A 105 -9.41 16.56 6.01
CA ASN A 105 -10.55 17.46 6.15
C ASN A 105 -11.86 16.66 6.01
N LEU A 106 -12.39 16.19 7.14
CA LEU A 106 -13.64 15.44 7.21
C LEU A 106 -14.81 16.41 7.45
N SER A 107 -15.71 16.55 6.49
CA SER A 107 -16.96 17.31 6.69
C SER A 107 -18.02 16.49 7.43
N CYS A 108 -18.19 15.22 7.07
CA CYS A 108 -19.14 14.30 7.72
C CYS A 108 -18.56 12.88 7.84
N ARG A 109 -18.53 12.35 9.07
CA ARG A 109 -17.95 11.03 9.39
C ARG A 109 -18.72 9.89 8.72
N PHE A 110 -20.06 9.90 8.78
CA PHE A 110 -20.90 8.85 8.18
C PHE A 110 -20.72 8.75 6.66
N VAL A 111 -20.66 9.89 5.97
CA VAL A 111 -20.42 9.91 4.51
C VAL A 111 -19.02 9.37 4.19
N ALA A 112 -18.02 9.74 4.99
CA ALA A 112 -16.66 9.22 4.84
C ALA A 112 -16.59 7.70 5.07
N THR A 113 -17.26 7.19 6.11
CA THR A 113 -17.35 5.75 6.40
C THR A 113 -18.06 4.99 5.29
N ARG A 114 -19.18 5.50 4.76
CA ARG A 114 -19.88 4.88 3.63
C ARG A 114 -18.98 4.79 2.39
N LYS A 115 -18.21 5.84 2.09
CA LYS A 115 -17.23 5.84 0.98
C LYS A 115 -16.13 4.80 1.22
N ALA A 116 -15.60 4.70 2.44
CA ALA A 116 -14.59 3.71 2.81
C ALA A 116 -15.12 2.27 2.62
N LEU A 117 -16.34 2.00 3.11
CA LEU A 117 -16.99 0.70 2.99
C LEU A 117 -17.23 0.30 1.53
N ILE A 118 -17.79 1.20 0.72
CA ILE A 118 -18.01 0.94 -0.71
C ILE A 118 -16.70 0.67 -1.43
N ARG A 119 -15.63 1.41 -1.12
CA ARG A 119 -14.31 1.18 -1.73
C ARG A 119 -13.72 -0.17 -1.32
N SER A 120 -13.80 -0.52 -0.04
CA SER A 120 -13.34 -1.83 0.45
C SER A 120 -14.14 -2.97 -0.19
N LEU A 121 -15.46 -2.86 -0.27
CA LEU A 121 -16.32 -3.85 -0.92
C LEU A 121 -15.98 -4.02 -2.41
N LYS A 122 -15.75 -2.93 -3.15
CA LYS A 122 -15.31 -2.99 -4.54
C LYS A 122 -13.99 -3.75 -4.70
N LEU A 123 -13.03 -3.52 -3.80
CA LEU A 123 -11.75 -4.22 -3.81
C LEU A 123 -11.90 -5.71 -3.46
N LEU A 124 -12.76 -6.05 -2.51
CA LEU A 124 -13.06 -7.45 -2.16
C LEU A 124 -13.69 -8.19 -3.33
N LEU A 125 -14.71 -7.61 -3.96
CA LEU A 125 -15.39 -8.21 -5.12
C LEU A 125 -14.45 -8.34 -6.33
N LEU A 126 -13.67 -7.30 -6.62
CA LEU A 126 -12.66 -7.34 -7.68
C LEU A 126 -11.58 -8.39 -7.39
N GLY A 127 -11.12 -8.48 -6.14
CA GLY A 127 -10.14 -9.47 -5.70
C GLY A 127 -10.65 -10.89 -5.85
N LEU A 128 -11.90 -11.13 -5.44
CA LEU A 128 -12.54 -12.43 -5.62
C LEU A 128 -12.63 -12.75 -7.12
N PHE A 129 -13.12 -11.83 -7.94
CA PHE A 129 -13.24 -12.02 -9.39
C PHE A 129 -11.90 -12.37 -10.08
N LEU A 130 -10.82 -11.64 -9.76
CA LEU A 130 -9.51 -11.84 -10.40
C LEU A 130 -8.75 -13.06 -9.86
N GLN A 131 -8.76 -13.28 -8.55
CA GLN A 131 -7.89 -14.25 -7.87
C GLN A 131 -8.63 -15.50 -7.39
N GLY A 132 -9.96 -15.45 -7.32
CA GLY A 132 -10.79 -16.54 -6.80
C GLY A 132 -10.78 -17.80 -7.65
N GLY A 133 -10.19 -17.79 -8.85
CA GLY A 133 -10.24 -18.95 -9.74
C GLY A 133 -11.60 -19.06 -10.44
N PHE A 134 -12.23 -17.95 -10.81
CA PHE A 134 -13.43 -17.99 -11.65
C PHE A 134 -13.15 -18.54 -13.06
N ILE A 135 -11.89 -18.55 -13.48
CA ILE A 135 -11.44 -19.01 -14.79
C ILE A 135 -10.33 -20.04 -14.56
N HIS A 136 -10.71 -21.31 -14.54
CA HIS A 136 -9.75 -22.42 -14.61
C HIS A 136 -9.60 -22.88 -16.07
N GLY A 137 -8.54 -23.64 -16.37
CA GLY A 137 -8.46 -24.36 -17.65
C GLY A 137 -8.18 -23.52 -18.90
N LEU A 138 -7.55 -22.34 -18.81
CA LEU A 138 -7.15 -21.54 -20.00
C LEU A 138 -6.36 -22.36 -21.03
N ASN A 139 -5.55 -23.31 -20.55
CA ASN A 139 -4.76 -24.19 -21.40
C ASN A 139 -5.54 -25.40 -21.94
N ASN A 140 -6.68 -25.74 -21.32
CA ASN A 140 -7.50 -26.93 -21.64
C ASN A 140 -8.94 -26.58 -22.07
N LEU A 141 -9.22 -25.31 -22.41
CA LEU A 141 -10.51 -24.78 -22.88
C LEU A 141 -11.74 -25.14 -21.99
N THR A 142 -11.51 -25.46 -20.72
CA THR A 142 -12.55 -25.87 -19.77
C THR A 142 -13.00 -24.67 -18.96
N TYR A 143 -14.07 -23.99 -19.40
CA TYR A 143 -14.61 -22.81 -18.71
C TYR A 143 -15.69 -23.21 -17.70
N GLY A 144 -15.55 -22.79 -16.44
CA GLY A 144 -16.53 -23.06 -15.40
C GLY A 144 -16.11 -22.48 -14.04
N ILE A 145 -17.10 -22.20 -13.18
CA ILE A 145 -16.90 -21.70 -11.82
C ILE A 145 -16.94 -22.90 -10.86
N ASP A 146 -15.78 -23.33 -10.36
CA ASP A 146 -15.72 -24.32 -9.27
C ASP A 146 -15.82 -23.58 -7.93
N VAL A 147 -17.07 -23.37 -7.48
CA VAL A 147 -17.38 -22.64 -6.24
C VAL A 147 -16.75 -23.31 -5.02
N GLU A 148 -16.54 -24.63 -5.06
CA GLU A 148 -15.95 -25.41 -3.96
C GLU A 148 -14.44 -25.17 -3.80
N LYS A 149 -13.77 -24.67 -4.85
CA LYS A 149 -12.31 -24.42 -4.86
C LYS A 149 -11.95 -22.95 -4.99
N ILE A 150 -12.91 -22.05 -4.81
CA ILE A 150 -12.69 -20.61 -4.95
C ILE A 150 -11.68 -20.12 -3.90
N ARG A 151 -10.64 -19.40 -4.32
CA ARG A 151 -9.67 -18.82 -3.36
C ARG A 151 -10.26 -17.57 -2.70
N LEU A 152 -10.54 -17.64 -1.41
CA LEU A 152 -11.24 -16.57 -0.67
C LEU A 152 -10.32 -15.40 -0.28
N MET A 153 -9.11 -15.69 0.20
CA MET A 153 -8.13 -14.68 0.62
C MET A 153 -7.05 -14.46 -0.44
N GLY A 154 -6.72 -13.19 -0.65
CA GLY A 154 -5.84 -12.75 -1.71
C GLY A 154 -5.27 -11.37 -1.43
N ILE A 155 -4.42 -10.88 -2.32
CA ILE A 155 -3.68 -9.63 -2.12
C ILE A 155 -4.66 -8.46 -2.04
N LEU A 156 -5.65 -8.41 -2.94
CA LEU A 156 -6.66 -7.36 -2.95
C LEU A 156 -7.54 -7.40 -1.70
N GLN A 157 -7.91 -8.61 -1.23
CA GLN A 157 -8.74 -8.79 -0.05
C GLN A 157 -8.00 -8.32 1.20
N ARG A 158 -6.72 -8.67 1.34
CA ARG A 158 -5.85 -8.17 2.41
C ARG A 158 -5.76 -6.64 2.41
N ILE A 159 -5.51 -6.03 1.25
CA ILE A 159 -5.47 -4.57 1.11
C ILE A 159 -6.82 -3.96 1.50
N ALA A 160 -7.94 -4.58 1.10
CA ALA A 160 -9.28 -4.09 1.41
C ALA A 160 -9.59 -4.13 2.92
N ILE A 161 -9.18 -5.19 3.62
CA ILE A 161 -9.32 -5.33 5.07
C ILE A 161 -8.46 -4.29 5.78
N ALA A 162 -7.17 -4.22 5.46
CA ALA A 162 -6.24 -3.26 6.06
C ALA A 162 -6.69 -1.82 5.82
N TYR A 163 -7.07 -1.48 4.58
CA TYR A 163 -7.62 -0.17 4.23
C TYR A 163 -8.85 0.18 5.07
N LEU A 164 -9.82 -0.74 5.17
CA LEU A 164 -11.06 -0.48 5.88
C LEU A 164 -10.83 -0.24 7.37
N VAL A 165 -10.06 -1.11 8.03
CA VAL A 165 -9.75 -0.98 9.46
C VAL A 165 -9.04 0.34 9.74
N VAL A 166 -8.01 0.68 8.97
CA VAL A 166 -7.25 1.92 9.16
C VAL A 166 -8.08 3.16 8.83
N ALA A 167 -8.92 3.11 7.79
CA ALA A 167 -9.83 4.21 7.47
C ALA A 167 -10.83 4.47 8.61
N LEU A 168 -11.42 3.41 9.18
CA LEU A 168 -12.31 3.53 10.34
C LEU A 168 -11.57 4.11 11.56
N CYS A 169 -10.33 3.66 11.80
CA CYS A 169 -9.49 4.23 12.86
C CYS A 169 -9.23 5.73 12.64
N GLU A 170 -8.89 6.17 11.43
CA GLU A 170 -8.65 7.59 11.12
C GLU A 170 -9.93 8.43 11.25
N ILE A 171 -11.09 7.91 10.83
CA ILE A 171 -12.36 8.65 10.88
C ILE A 171 -12.88 8.80 12.31
N TRP A 172 -12.80 7.74 13.12
CA TRP A 172 -13.49 7.66 14.42
C TRP A 172 -12.58 7.90 15.62
N LEU A 173 -11.30 7.54 15.55
CA LEU A 173 -10.39 7.56 16.71
C LEU A 173 -9.42 8.77 16.71
N LYS A 174 -9.58 9.69 15.77
CA LYS A 174 -8.80 10.93 15.68
C LYS A 174 -9.18 11.91 16.81
N GLY A 175 -8.20 12.29 17.63
CA GLY A 175 -8.41 13.23 18.73
C GLY A 175 -8.59 14.69 18.28
N ASN A 176 -9.26 15.48 19.13
CA ASN A 176 -9.56 16.90 18.88
C ASN A 176 -8.41 17.87 19.23
N HIS A 177 -7.25 17.36 19.67
CA HIS A 177 -6.13 18.22 20.06
C HIS A 177 -5.50 18.94 18.86
N ASN A 178 -5.09 20.19 19.09
CA ASN A 178 -4.28 20.95 18.14
C ASN A 178 -2.81 20.47 18.19
N VAL A 179 -2.16 20.43 17.02
CA VAL A 179 -0.78 19.96 16.90
C VAL A 179 0.14 21.17 16.90
N SER A 180 0.83 21.41 18.01
CA SER A 180 1.85 22.45 18.16
C SER A 180 3.26 21.88 18.33
N SER A 181 3.37 20.66 18.85
CA SER A 181 4.61 19.94 19.12
C SER A 181 4.52 18.45 18.78
N GLU A 182 5.67 17.77 18.71
CA GLU A 182 5.73 16.32 18.47
C GLU A 182 4.91 15.52 19.50
N LEU A 183 5.01 15.89 20.77
CA LEU A 183 4.25 15.25 21.85
C LEU A 183 2.73 15.46 21.69
N SER A 184 2.31 16.62 21.18
CA SER A 184 0.89 16.89 20.89
C SER A 184 0.35 16.04 19.74
N MET A 185 1.20 15.68 18.76
CA MET A 185 0.84 14.74 17.69
C MET A 185 0.61 13.34 18.26
N ILE A 186 1.49 12.87 19.15
CA ILE A 186 1.31 11.57 19.82
C ILE A 186 -0.01 11.56 20.62
N LYS A 187 -0.30 12.63 21.38
CA LYS A 187 -1.57 12.77 22.12
C LYS A 187 -2.79 12.73 21.19
N LYS A 188 -2.72 13.42 20.05
CA LYS A 188 -3.81 13.45 19.05
C LYS A 188 -4.13 12.08 18.46
N TYR A 189 -3.11 11.28 18.21
CA TYR A 189 -3.22 9.97 17.55
C TYR A 189 -3.01 8.79 18.51
N ARG A 190 -3.15 9.00 19.82
CA ARG A 190 -2.88 7.98 20.84
C ARG A 190 -3.69 6.71 20.64
N PHE A 191 -4.95 6.84 20.22
CA PHE A 191 -5.84 5.70 20.01
C PHE A 191 -5.45 4.85 18.81
N HIS A 192 -4.79 5.42 17.79
CA HIS A 192 -4.24 4.63 16.69
C HIS A 192 -3.12 3.71 17.17
N TRP A 193 -2.24 4.21 18.04
CA TRP A 193 -1.19 3.41 18.67
C TRP A 193 -1.74 2.32 19.59
N VAL A 194 -2.81 2.62 20.34
CA VAL A 194 -3.52 1.62 21.15
C VAL A 194 -4.08 0.51 20.25
N VAL A 195 -4.73 0.86 19.14
CA VAL A 195 -5.25 -0.14 18.18
C VAL A 195 -4.10 -0.98 17.60
N ALA A 196 -3.00 -0.36 17.16
CA ALA A 196 -1.84 -1.08 16.65
C ALA A 196 -1.25 -2.06 17.69
N PHE A 197 -1.16 -1.63 18.95
CA PHE A 197 -0.69 -2.47 20.05
C PHE A 197 -1.64 -3.64 20.33
N VAL A 198 -2.95 -3.39 20.37
CA VAL A 198 -3.97 -4.44 20.56
C VAL A 198 -3.93 -5.46 19.43
N ILE A 199 -3.90 -5.02 18.17
CA ILE A 199 -3.82 -5.92 17.00
C ILE A 199 -2.54 -6.76 17.06
N THR A 200 -1.40 -6.15 17.37
CA THR A 200 -0.11 -6.85 17.48
C THR A 200 -0.13 -7.87 18.62
N THR A 201 -0.70 -7.51 19.78
CA THR A 201 -0.80 -8.41 20.94
C THR A 201 -1.71 -9.60 20.65
N ILE A 202 -2.86 -9.37 19.99
CA ILE A 202 -3.76 -10.44 19.55
C ILE A 202 -3.02 -11.37 18.57
N TYR A 203 -2.32 -10.81 17.58
CA TYR A 203 -1.55 -11.58 16.62
C TYR A 203 -0.50 -12.48 17.31
N LEU A 204 0.33 -11.91 18.20
CA LEU A 204 1.38 -12.65 18.90
C LEU A 204 0.79 -13.74 19.81
N SER A 205 -0.30 -13.41 20.50
CA SER A 205 -0.98 -14.34 21.41
C SER A 205 -1.59 -15.52 20.64
N LEU A 206 -2.17 -15.29 19.46
CA LEU A 206 -2.70 -16.36 18.61
C LEU A 206 -1.57 -17.17 17.96
N LEU A 207 -0.53 -16.51 17.43
CA LEU A 207 0.59 -17.17 16.76
C LEU A 207 1.34 -18.13 17.71
N TYR A 208 1.65 -17.67 18.91
CA TYR A 208 2.47 -18.43 19.87
C TYR A 208 1.65 -19.21 20.90
N GLY A 209 0.44 -18.74 21.22
CA GLY A 209 -0.40 -19.33 22.26
C GLY A 209 -1.29 -20.48 21.80
N LEU A 210 -1.67 -20.56 20.51
CA LEU A 210 -2.56 -21.62 20.03
C LEU A 210 -1.86 -22.97 19.90
N TYR A 211 -2.58 -24.03 20.25
CA TYR A 211 -2.18 -25.41 20.01
C TYR A 211 -2.58 -25.85 18.63
N VAL A 212 -1.63 -26.41 17.88
CA VAL A 212 -1.85 -26.93 16.53
C VAL A 212 -1.92 -28.46 16.61
N PRO A 213 -3.12 -29.05 16.49
CA PRO A 213 -3.27 -30.50 16.48
C PRO A 213 -2.78 -31.10 15.16
N ASP A 214 -2.61 -32.42 15.15
CA ASP A 214 -2.44 -33.19 13.93
C ASP A 214 -3.63 -33.00 12.99
N TRP A 215 -3.38 -33.00 11.69
CA TRP A 215 -4.41 -32.77 10.69
C TRP A 215 -4.13 -33.58 9.42
N GLU A 216 -5.15 -33.74 8.58
CA GLU A 216 -5.07 -34.54 7.36
C GLU A 216 -5.70 -33.81 6.17
N TYR A 217 -5.26 -34.17 4.96
CA TYR A 217 -5.79 -33.64 3.71
C TYR A 217 -5.65 -34.65 2.58
N GLN A 218 -6.43 -34.43 1.52
CA GLN A 218 -6.51 -35.34 0.38
C GLN A 218 -5.88 -34.71 -0.86
N ILE A 219 -5.14 -35.52 -1.61
CA ILE A 219 -4.61 -35.17 -2.93
C ILE A 219 -5.14 -36.14 -3.97
N LEU A 220 -5.46 -35.62 -5.16
CA LEU A 220 -5.77 -36.44 -6.33
C LEU A 220 -4.47 -36.98 -6.94
N LYS A 221 -4.35 -38.30 -7.03
CA LYS A 221 -3.28 -38.96 -7.78
C LYS A 221 -3.84 -39.49 -9.10
N GLU A 222 -3.35 -38.95 -10.20
CA GLU A 222 -3.52 -39.55 -11.53
C GLU A 222 -2.39 -40.56 -11.74
N ASP A 223 -2.72 -41.85 -11.77
CA ASP A 223 -1.75 -42.88 -12.15
C ASP A 223 -1.62 -42.89 -13.68
N GLN A 224 -0.38 -42.71 -14.17
CA GLN A 224 -0.05 -42.77 -15.60
C GLN A 224 -0.27 -44.21 -16.12
N GLY A 225 -1.50 -44.50 -16.56
CA GLY A 225 -1.87 -45.82 -17.12
C GLY A 225 -3.29 -46.30 -16.82
N SER A 226 -4.04 -45.64 -15.93
CA SER A 226 -5.45 -45.98 -15.69
C SER A 226 -6.32 -44.72 -15.58
N THR A 227 -7.56 -44.76 -16.03
CA THR A 227 -8.57 -43.70 -15.87
C THR A 227 -9.11 -43.59 -14.44
N LEU A 228 -8.49 -44.27 -13.47
CA LEU A 228 -8.92 -44.30 -12.07
C LEU A 228 -8.24 -43.17 -11.29
N THR A 229 -9.00 -42.15 -10.92
CA THR A 229 -8.56 -41.11 -9.99
C THR A 229 -8.62 -41.65 -8.56
N THR A 230 -7.45 -41.79 -7.93
CA THR A 230 -7.37 -42.27 -6.53
C THR A 230 -7.08 -41.09 -5.61
N PHE A 231 -7.82 -40.99 -4.49
CA PHE A 231 -7.56 -39.99 -3.46
C PHE A 231 -6.54 -40.52 -2.45
N LEU A 232 -5.40 -39.84 -2.31
CA LEU A 232 -4.39 -40.15 -1.31
C LEU A 232 -4.62 -39.28 -0.08
N ASN A 233 -4.87 -39.92 1.07
CA ASN A 233 -4.98 -39.24 2.36
C ASN A 233 -3.59 -39.09 2.99
N LEU A 234 -3.16 -37.84 3.21
CA LEU A 234 -1.89 -37.52 3.86
C LEU A 234 -2.15 -36.95 5.25
N LYS A 235 -1.47 -37.53 6.25
CA LYS A 235 -1.52 -37.08 7.64
C LYS A 235 -0.28 -36.26 7.99
N VAL A 236 -0.49 -35.08 8.57
CA VAL A 236 0.56 -34.18 9.06
C VAL A 236 0.58 -34.22 10.59
N LYS A 237 1.70 -34.66 11.15
CA LYS A 237 1.93 -34.70 12.60
C LYS A 237 2.51 -33.36 13.07
N CYS A 238 1.83 -32.72 14.01
CA CYS A 238 2.18 -31.42 14.56
C CYS A 238 2.29 -31.49 16.08
N GLY A 239 1.15 -31.57 16.79
CA GLY A 239 1.09 -31.67 18.25
C GLY A 239 1.85 -30.58 19.02
N VAL A 240 1.96 -29.35 18.49
CA VAL A 240 2.89 -28.30 18.97
C VAL A 240 2.20 -26.97 19.26
N ARG A 241 2.86 -26.09 20.03
CA ARG A 241 2.50 -24.67 20.22
C ARG A 241 3.64 -23.78 19.74
N GLY A 242 3.31 -22.61 19.20
CA GLY A 242 4.28 -21.58 18.80
C GLY A 242 5.28 -21.97 17.71
N HIS A 243 4.99 -23.03 16.96
CA HIS A 243 5.81 -23.45 15.83
C HIS A 243 5.56 -22.56 14.61
N THR A 244 6.60 -22.04 13.98
CA THR A 244 6.51 -21.12 12.82
C THR A 244 6.84 -21.79 11.48
N GLY A 245 7.07 -23.10 11.44
CA GLY A 245 7.29 -23.83 10.20
C GLY A 245 6.01 -24.05 9.37
N PRO A 246 6.12 -24.39 8.07
CA PRO A 246 5.03 -24.37 7.08
C PRO A 246 3.83 -25.29 7.37
N GLY A 247 4.05 -26.50 7.88
CA GLY A 247 2.96 -27.46 8.09
C GLY A 247 2.15 -27.28 9.38
N CYS A 248 2.78 -26.75 10.43
CA CYS A 248 2.31 -26.85 11.82
C CYS A 248 2.22 -25.51 12.55
N ASN A 249 2.07 -24.41 11.80
CA ASN A 249 1.90 -23.08 12.39
C ASN A 249 0.42 -22.73 12.64
N ALA A 250 0.20 -21.82 13.59
CA ALA A 250 -1.14 -21.38 13.98
C ALA A 250 -1.84 -20.58 12.88
N VAL A 251 -1.11 -19.83 12.04
CA VAL A 251 -1.68 -19.05 10.92
C VAL A 251 -2.41 -19.99 9.94
N GLY A 252 -1.71 -21.00 9.44
CA GLY A 252 -2.27 -22.00 8.53
C GLY A 252 -3.37 -22.84 9.19
N MET A 253 -3.28 -23.13 10.50
CA MET A 253 -4.37 -23.78 11.22
C MET A 253 -5.66 -22.95 11.20
N LEU A 254 -5.59 -21.66 11.53
CA LEU A 254 -6.75 -20.78 11.53
C LEU A 254 -7.33 -20.60 10.13
N ASP A 255 -6.47 -20.47 9.11
CA ASP A 255 -6.93 -20.36 7.73
C ASP A 255 -7.64 -21.64 7.27
N ARG A 256 -7.12 -22.83 7.60
CA ARG A 256 -7.80 -24.11 7.34
C ARG A 256 -9.15 -24.22 8.04
N MET A 257 -9.23 -23.74 9.28
CA MET A 257 -10.44 -23.81 10.10
C MET A 257 -11.53 -22.84 9.63
N PHE A 258 -11.18 -21.59 9.29
CA PHE A 258 -12.14 -20.56 8.94
C PHE A 258 -12.44 -20.48 7.44
N LEU A 259 -11.42 -20.65 6.59
CA LEU A 259 -11.59 -20.57 5.14
C LEU A 259 -11.89 -21.93 4.53
N GLY A 260 -11.48 -23.02 5.17
CA GLY A 260 -11.58 -24.38 4.64
C GLY A 260 -10.39 -24.73 3.73
N ILE A 261 -9.91 -25.97 3.84
CA ILE A 261 -8.71 -26.46 3.11
C ILE A 261 -8.84 -26.30 1.59
N GLN A 262 -10.05 -26.45 1.05
CA GLN A 262 -10.30 -26.39 -0.39
C GLN A 262 -10.15 -24.98 -0.99
N HIS A 263 -10.33 -23.95 -0.16
CA HIS A 263 -10.27 -22.53 -0.53
C HIS A 263 -8.88 -21.90 -0.33
N LEU A 264 -7.90 -22.70 0.11
CA LEU A 264 -6.52 -22.27 0.29
C LEU A 264 -5.72 -22.38 -1.00
N TYR A 265 -4.65 -21.59 -1.08
CA TYR A 265 -3.75 -21.59 -2.22
C TYR A 265 -2.97 -22.90 -2.34
N ARG A 266 -3.07 -23.57 -3.51
CA ARG A 266 -2.56 -24.93 -3.74
C ARG A 266 -1.10 -25.01 -4.18
N LYS A 267 -0.47 -23.89 -4.52
CA LYS A 267 0.92 -23.83 -5.00
C LYS A 267 1.79 -23.00 -4.05
N PRO A 268 1.93 -23.39 -2.78
CA PRO A 268 2.65 -22.58 -1.80
C PRO A 268 4.13 -22.47 -2.17
N VAL A 269 4.73 -21.31 -1.85
CA VAL A 269 6.14 -21.03 -2.18
C VAL A 269 7.09 -21.97 -1.41
N TYR A 270 6.68 -22.48 -0.24
CA TYR A 270 7.50 -23.42 0.52
C TYR A 270 7.69 -24.78 -0.15
N ALA A 271 6.96 -25.09 -1.23
CA ALA A 271 7.24 -26.27 -2.06
C ALA A 271 8.66 -26.22 -2.63
N ARG A 272 9.26 -25.02 -2.73
CA ARG A 272 10.66 -24.80 -3.13
C ARG A 272 11.67 -24.99 -2.00
N THR A 273 11.27 -25.30 -0.78
CA THR A 273 12.21 -25.54 0.32
C THR A 273 13.06 -26.79 0.06
N LYS A 274 14.24 -26.88 0.68
CA LYS A 274 15.15 -28.05 0.56
C LYS A 274 14.46 -29.38 0.93
N GLN A 275 13.48 -29.33 1.82
CA GLN A 275 12.72 -30.49 2.29
C GLN A 275 11.68 -30.97 1.26
N CYS A 276 11.26 -30.11 0.34
CA CYS A 276 10.17 -30.36 -0.58
C CYS A 276 10.57 -30.38 -2.06
N SER A 277 11.79 -29.96 -2.40
CA SER A 277 12.27 -29.92 -3.78
C SER A 277 13.74 -30.36 -3.88
N ILE A 278 13.99 -31.38 -4.69
CA ILE A 278 15.35 -31.82 -5.07
C ILE A 278 16.10 -30.69 -5.81
N ASN A 279 15.39 -29.81 -6.52
CA ASN A 279 15.96 -28.73 -7.32
C ASN A 279 16.07 -27.39 -6.57
N TYR A 280 16.09 -27.40 -5.23
CA TYR A 280 16.24 -26.20 -4.42
C TYR A 280 17.35 -25.27 -4.98
N PRO A 281 17.10 -23.95 -5.14
CA PRO A 281 15.98 -23.14 -4.64
C PRO A 281 14.74 -23.09 -5.58
N ASN A 282 14.74 -23.87 -6.65
CA ASN A 282 13.67 -23.92 -7.65
C ASN A 282 12.65 -25.03 -7.34
N ASN A 283 11.52 -24.99 -8.04
CA ASN A 283 10.55 -26.09 -8.01
C ASN A 283 11.17 -27.34 -8.65
N GLY A 284 10.85 -28.50 -8.08
CA GLY A 284 11.38 -29.78 -8.51
C GLY A 284 10.56 -30.94 -7.94
N PRO A 285 10.93 -32.18 -8.28
CA PRO A 285 10.31 -33.36 -7.72
C PRO A 285 10.55 -33.44 -6.20
N LEU A 286 9.61 -34.08 -5.51
CA LEU A 286 9.69 -34.32 -4.07
C LEU A 286 10.86 -35.27 -3.75
N PRO A 287 11.70 -34.95 -2.76
CA PRO A 287 12.64 -35.89 -2.19
C PRO A 287 11.95 -37.18 -1.67
N PRO A 288 12.62 -38.35 -1.69
CA PRO A 288 12.03 -39.60 -1.18
C PRO A 288 11.61 -39.54 0.29
N ASP A 289 12.25 -38.69 1.09
CA ASP A 289 12.02 -38.45 2.51
C ASP A 289 11.21 -37.17 2.80
N ALA A 290 10.55 -36.61 1.77
CA ALA A 290 9.81 -35.37 1.89
C ALA A 290 8.69 -35.47 2.94
N PRO A 291 8.55 -34.48 3.84
CA PRO A 291 7.51 -34.49 4.85
C PRO A 291 6.11 -34.34 4.22
N SER A 292 5.10 -34.92 4.85
CA SER A 292 3.73 -34.97 4.32
C SER A 292 3.07 -33.61 4.13
N TRP A 293 3.59 -32.54 4.74
CA TRP A 293 3.08 -31.18 4.55
C TRP A 293 3.62 -30.50 3.29
N CYS A 294 4.60 -31.06 2.56
CA CYS A 294 5.18 -30.41 1.38
C CYS A 294 4.18 -30.09 0.26
N GLN A 295 3.10 -30.86 0.16
CA GLN A 295 2.03 -30.69 -0.82
C GLN A 295 0.76 -30.09 -0.22
N ALA A 296 0.81 -29.64 1.03
CA ALA A 296 -0.33 -29.03 1.70
C ALA A 296 -0.69 -27.70 1.02
N PRO A 297 -1.97 -27.32 0.95
CA PRO A 297 -2.34 -25.98 0.56
C PRO A 297 -2.07 -25.01 1.73
N PHE A 298 -1.66 -23.79 1.41
CA PHE A 298 -1.37 -22.75 2.39
C PHE A 298 -1.55 -21.37 1.77
N ASP A 299 -2.28 -20.48 2.45
CA ASP A 299 -2.52 -19.13 1.95
C ASP A 299 -1.66 -18.09 2.72
N PRO A 300 -0.63 -17.50 2.10
CA PRO A 300 0.16 -16.43 2.74
C PRO A 300 -0.66 -15.15 2.97
N GLU A 301 -1.76 -14.99 2.24
CA GLU A 301 -2.61 -13.82 2.32
C GLU A 301 -3.81 -14.00 3.28
N GLY A 302 -3.79 -15.03 4.13
CA GLY A 302 -4.85 -15.41 5.06
C GLY A 302 -5.24 -14.40 6.17
N LEU A 303 -6.11 -14.86 7.08
CA LEU A 303 -6.79 -14.02 8.06
C LEU A 303 -5.85 -13.48 9.13
N LEU A 304 -5.08 -14.35 9.78
CA LEU A 304 -4.22 -13.95 10.89
C LEU A 304 -3.08 -13.03 10.43
N SER A 305 -2.46 -13.34 9.28
CA SER A 305 -1.40 -12.52 8.69
C SER A 305 -1.91 -11.16 8.19
N SER A 306 -3.22 -11.01 7.91
CA SER A 306 -3.84 -9.71 7.59
C SER A 306 -3.87 -8.73 8.77
N LEU A 307 -3.76 -9.21 10.02
CA LEU A 307 -3.62 -8.34 11.19
C LEU A 307 -2.34 -7.52 11.12
N MET A 308 -1.19 -8.16 10.85
CA MET A 308 0.08 -7.44 10.75
C MET A 308 0.17 -6.58 9.50
N ALA A 309 -0.48 -6.97 8.40
CA ALA A 309 -0.66 -6.11 7.23
C ALA A 309 -1.43 -4.80 7.58
N THR A 310 -2.43 -4.90 8.46
CA THR A 310 -3.16 -3.74 8.98
C THR A 310 -2.24 -2.83 9.81
N VAL A 311 -1.35 -3.42 10.61
CA VAL A 311 -0.33 -2.65 11.37
C VAL A 311 0.62 -1.91 10.43
N THR A 312 1.10 -2.52 9.34
CA THR A 312 1.90 -1.84 8.29
C THR A 312 1.18 -0.62 7.72
N CYS A 313 -0.12 -0.77 7.44
CA CYS A 313 -0.96 0.33 6.96
C CYS A 313 -1.12 1.44 8.03
N LEU A 314 -1.27 1.09 9.31
CA LEU A 314 -1.28 2.07 10.42
C LEU A 314 0.05 2.82 10.55
N VAL A 315 1.18 2.13 10.39
CA VAL A 315 2.50 2.77 10.37
C VAL A 315 2.58 3.78 9.22
N GLY A 316 2.15 3.40 8.01
CA GLY A 316 2.03 4.33 6.88
C GLY A 316 1.16 5.55 7.18
N LEU A 317 -0.01 5.35 7.83
CA LEU A 317 -0.89 6.44 8.26
C LEU A 317 -0.16 7.45 9.16
N HIS A 318 0.66 6.98 10.10
CA HIS A 318 1.45 7.84 10.96
C HIS A 318 2.51 8.65 10.19
N TYR A 319 3.16 8.07 9.17
CA TYR A 319 4.05 8.83 8.28
C TYR A 319 3.27 9.91 7.51
N GLY A 320 2.07 9.59 7.04
CA GLY A 320 1.16 10.57 6.43
C GLY A 320 0.85 11.76 7.34
N HIS A 321 0.58 11.52 8.62
CA HIS A 321 0.33 12.58 9.60
C HIS A 321 1.55 13.48 9.83
N ILE A 322 2.76 12.91 9.83
CA ILE A 322 3.99 13.70 9.91
C ILE A 322 4.09 14.67 8.71
N ILE A 323 3.77 14.21 7.49
CA ILE A 323 3.79 15.08 6.30
C ILE A 323 2.82 16.25 6.46
N ILE A 324 1.59 15.97 6.89
CA ILE A 324 0.50 16.96 6.96
C ILE A 324 0.75 18.03 8.02
N HIS A 325 1.19 17.65 9.22
CA HIS A 325 1.32 18.60 10.34
C HIS A 325 2.59 19.43 10.25
N PHE A 326 3.70 18.83 9.82
CA PHE A 326 4.96 19.55 9.69
C PHE A 326 5.07 20.34 8.37
N LYS A 327 4.10 20.20 7.45
CA LYS A 327 3.91 21.17 6.36
C LYS A 327 3.36 22.51 6.85
N ARG A 328 2.67 22.56 7.99
CA ARG A 328 1.94 23.77 8.43
C ARG A 328 2.75 24.74 9.30
N ASN A 329 3.91 24.33 9.79
CA ASN A 329 4.75 25.17 10.65
C ASN A 329 5.95 25.80 9.93
N GLY A 330 6.25 25.34 8.70
CA GLY A 330 7.18 25.98 7.79
C GLY A 330 6.41 26.90 6.85
N SER A 331 6.42 28.20 7.17
CA SER A 331 5.94 29.30 6.32
C SER A 331 4.44 29.30 5.95
N LYS A 332 3.71 30.32 6.46
CA LYS A 332 2.76 31.06 5.60
C LYS A 332 3.58 31.79 4.53
N GLY A 333 4.22 31.02 3.64
CA GLY A 333 4.94 31.51 2.47
C GLY A 333 3.99 31.49 1.29
N GLN A 334 4.02 32.54 0.50
CA GLN A 334 3.12 32.82 -0.62
C GLN A 334 2.77 31.58 -1.44
N VAL A 335 1.48 31.46 -1.73
CA VAL A 335 0.96 30.75 -2.89
C VAL A 335 1.62 31.40 -4.12
N TYR A 336 2.65 30.77 -4.68
CA TYR A 336 2.96 30.99 -6.08
C TYR A 336 1.96 30.15 -6.87
N ASN A 337 0.98 30.82 -7.46
CA ASN A 337 0.19 30.27 -8.54
C ASN A 337 1.17 29.77 -9.60
N GLU A 338 1.07 28.52 -10.05
CA GLU A 338 1.71 28.09 -11.29
C GLU A 338 1.20 29.01 -12.42
N PRO A 339 2.06 29.82 -13.07
CA PRO A 339 1.66 30.48 -14.29
C PRO A 339 1.64 29.41 -15.39
N SER A 340 0.52 29.31 -16.08
CA SER A 340 0.45 28.74 -17.42
C SER A 340 1.62 29.27 -18.25
N ILE A 341 2.38 28.35 -18.85
CA ILE A 341 3.50 28.57 -19.75
C ILE A 341 3.24 29.78 -20.65
N SER A 342 3.96 30.88 -20.40
CA SER A 342 4.11 31.98 -21.33
C SER A 342 5.54 32.49 -21.21
N ILE A 343 6.37 32.05 -22.16
CA ILE A 343 7.78 32.43 -22.26
C ILE A 343 7.82 33.90 -22.73
N ARG A 344 8.31 34.80 -21.86
CA ARG A 344 8.90 36.08 -22.28
C ARG A 344 10.19 36.30 -21.51
N PRO A 345 11.25 36.82 -22.15
CA PRO A 345 12.58 36.90 -21.55
C PRO A 345 12.72 38.23 -20.81
N PHE A 346 13.30 38.25 -19.59
CA PHE A 346 14.04 39.41 -19.08
C PHE A 346 14.86 39.06 -17.81
N PHE A 347 16.18 38.93 -18.01
CA PHE A 347 17.32 39.40 -17.20
C PHE A 347 17.33 39.43 -15.64
N PHE A 348 18.41 38.83 -15.10
CA PHE A 348 19.31 39.21 -13.97
C PHE A 348 19.41 38.28 -12.72
N ILE A 349 20.60 37.67 -12.63
CA ILE A 349 21.51 37.37 -11.49
C ILE A 349 20.90 37.36 -10.07
N LEU A 350 20.71 36.15 -9.53
CA LEU A 350 20.84 35.88 -8.09
C LEU A 350 22.26 35.36 -7.83
N SER A 351 23.00 35.94 -6.87
CA SER A 351 24.35 35.47 -6.56
C SER A 351 24.32 34.07 -5.95
N GLU A 352 25.31 33.22 -6.26
CA GLU A 352 25.39 31.83 -5.77
C GLU A 352 25.27 31.71 -4.23
N THR A 353 25.65 32.76 -3.50
CA THR A 353 25.49 32.85 -2.05
C THR A 353 24.04 32.89 -1.59
N TYR A 354 23.11 33.51 -2.33
CA TYR A 354 21.67 33.54 -2.01
C TYR A 354 21.00 32.20 -2.30
N LEU A 355 21.38 31.52 -3.39
CA LEU A 355 20.90 30.18 -3.71
C LEU A 355 21.35 29.19 -2.64
N LEU A 356 22.62 29.26 -2.23
CA LEU A 356 23.17 28.42 -1.16
C LEU A 356 22.48 28.72 0.19
N LEU A 357 22.27 29.98 0.55
CA LEU A 357 21.57 30.36 1.79
C LEU A 357 20.09 29.93 1.75
N TYR A 358 19.44 30.01 0.60
CA TYR A 358 18.05 29.56 0.40
C TYR A 358 17.95 28.04 0.53
N VAL A 359 18.85 27.30 -0.12
CA VAL A 359 18.95 25.83 0.01
C VAL A 359 19.25 25.43 1.46
N ILE A 360 20.17 26.12 2.15
CA ILE A 360 20.50 25.85 3.56
C ILE A 360 19.30 26.14 4.48
N ASN A 361 18.68 27.32 4.36
CA ASN A 361 17.52 27.70 5.18
C ASN A 361 16.30 26.81 4.91
N PHE A 362 16.09 26.37 3.66
CA PHE A 362 14.99 25.48 3.29
C PHE A 362 15.25 24.02 3.70
N LEU A 363 16.50 23.54 3.57
CA LEU A 363 16.92 22.28 4.16
C LEU A 363 16.65 22.30 5.66
N GLN A 364 16.87 23.42 6.35
CA GLN A 364 16.58 23.55 7.78
C GLN A 364 15.09 23.36 8.13
N ASP A 365 14.17 23.79 7.26
CA ASP A 365 12.71 23.65 7.44
C ASP A 365 12.22 22.21 7.11
N HIS A 366 12.80 21.57 6.09
CA HIS A 366 12.47 20.18 5.71
C HIS A 366 13.19 19.13 6.55
N LYS A 367 14.34 19.48 7.14
CA LYS A 367 15.18 18.61 7.99
C LYS A 367 14.40 18.01 9.14
N LYS A 368 13.44 18.73 9.72
CA LYS A 368 12.64 18.20 10.83
C LYS A 368 11.76 17.03 10.42
N ARG A 369 11.09 17.10 9.26
CA ARG A 369 10.26 16.01 8.72
C ARG A 369 11.09 14.79 8.39
N LEU A 370 12.15 15.03 7.62
CA LEU A 370 13.03 13.99 7.14
C LEU A 370 13.73 13.28 8.30
N ASN A 371 14.22 14.03 9.30
CA ASN A 371 14.85 13.45 10.49
C ASN A 371 13.87 12.59 11.29
N GLN A 372 12.60 12.99 11.41
CA GLN A 372 11.59 12.16 12.06
C GLN A 372 11.28 10.88 11.29
N TRP A 373 11.22 10.93 9.95
CA TRP A 373 11.02 9.72 9.14
C TRP A 373 12.22 8.79 9.23
N ILE A 374 13.43 9.31 9.04
CA ILE A 374 14.66 8.52 9.09
C ILE A 374 14.82 7.88 10.47
N LEU A 375 14.64 8.65 11.55
CA LEU A 375 14.75 8.12 12.92
C LEU A 375 13.74 7.00 13.17
N ARG A 376 12.45 7.19 12.83
CA ARG A 376 11.42 6.16 13.02
C ARG A 376 11.67 4.93 12.14
N SER A 377 12.12 5.14 10.91
CA SER A 377 12.46 4.06 9.97
C SER A 377 13.63 3.23 10.50
N PHE A 378 14.65 3.90 11.02
CA PHE A 378 15.79 3.27 11.67
C PHE A 378 15.38 2.48 12.91
N CYS A 379 14.57 3.07 13.82
CA CYS A 379 14.06 2.37 14.99
C CYS A 379 13.26 1.11 14.63
N LEU A 380 12.38 1.18 13.62
CA LEU A 380 11.61 0.03 13.15
C LEU A 380 12.52 -1.04 12.54
N LEU A 381 13.49 -0.64 11.72
CA LEU A 381 14.45 -1.57 11.12
C LEU A 381 15.27 -2.29 12.20
N MET A 382 15.84 -1.55 13.15
CA MET A 382 16.62 -2.12 14.26
C MET A 382 15.78 -3.03 15.14
N LEU A 383 14.54 -2.64 15.45
CA LEU A 383 13.61 -3.51 16.19
C LEU A 383 13.36 -4.81 15.42
N GLY A 384 13.05 -4.73 14.11
CA GLY A 384 12.79 -5.91 13.30
C GLY A 384 13.99 -6.86 13.21
N LEU A 385 15.20 -6.31 13.04
CA LEU A 385 16.45 -7.09 13.05
C LEU A 385 16.72 -7.72 14.42
N ALA A 386 16.51 -6.98 15.51
CA ALA A 386 16.64 -7.52 16.87
C ALA A 386 15.67 -8.68 17.10
N LEU A 387 14.39 -8.52 16.72
CA LEU A 387 13.39 -9.58 16.83
C LEU A 387 13.77 -10.83 16.03
N ASN A 388 14.34 -10.65 14.83
CA ASN A 388 14.87 -11.76 14.03
C ASN A 388 16.03 -12.49 14.72
N LEU A 389 16.91 -11.77 15.41
CA LEU A 389 18.00 -12.36 16.20
C LEU A 389 17.46 -13.13 17.43
N PHE A 390 16.37 -12.67 18.04
CA PHE A 390 15.70 -13.35 19.16
C PHE A 390 14.73 -14.46 18.73
N GLY A 391 14.86 -14.99 17.51
CA GLY A 391 14.14 -16.17 17.04
C GLY A 391 12.78 -15.90 16.36
N MET A 392 12.32 -14.65 16.27
CA MET A 392 11.18 -14.31 15.42
C MET A 392 11.66 -14.06 13.99
N HIS A 393 11.92 -15.13 13.24
CA HIS A 393 12.45 -15.04 11.89
C HIS A 393 11.60 -14.16 10.96
N LEU A 394 12.27 -13.45 10.04
CA LEU A 394 11.61 -12.71 8.98
C LEU A 394 10.86 -13.71 8.09
N ASN A 395 9.53 -13.68 8.12
CA ASN A 395 8.71 -14.65 7.43
C ASN A 395 7.50 -13.95 6.81
N LYS A 396 7.49 -13.87 5.48
CA LYS A 396 6.44 -13.23 4.69
C LYS A 396 5.11 -14.00 4.74
N PRO A 397 5.08 -15.34 4.57
CA PRO A 397 3.84 -16.12 4.67
C PRO A 397 3.07 -15.94 5.99
N LEU A 398 3.79 -15.88 7.11
CA LEU A 398 3.20 -15.62 8.43
C LEU A 398 2.97 -14.12 8.68
N TYR A 399 3.64 -13.25 7.94
CA TYR A 399 3.72 -11.81 8.17
C TYR A 399 4.17 -11.50 9.61
N THR A 400 5.32 -12.05 10.00
CA THR A 400 5.86 -11.92 11.37
C THR A 400 6.05 -10.46 11.77
N LEU A 401 6.05 -10.21 13.09
CA LEU A 401 6.28 -8.87 13.63
C LEU A 401 7.65 -8.32 13.18
N SER A 402 8.68 -9.15 13.17
CA SER A 402 10.01 -8.80 12.65
C SER A 402 9.96 -8.40 11.17
N TYR A 403 9.28 -9.17 10.32
CA TYR A 403 9.07 -8.87 8.91
C TYR A 403 8.31 -7.55 8.71
N MET A 404 7.23 -7.32 9.46
CA MET A 404 6.49 -6.06 9.43
C MET A 404 7.38 -4.86 9.78
N CYS A 405 8.17 -4.97 10.85
CA CYS A 405 9.07 -3.91 11.30
C CYS A 405 10.15 -3.58 10.27
N VAL A 406 10.85 -4.60 9.74
CA VAL A 406 11.89 -4.41 8.72
C VAL A 406 11.32 -3.78 7.45
N THR A 407 10.20 -4.30 6.94
CA THR A 407 9.63 -3.83 5.67
C THR A 407 8.98 -2.44 5.79
N SER A 408 8.37 -2.13 6.94
CA SER A 408 7.87 -0.77 7.24
C SER A 408 9.01 0.24 7.39
N GLY A 409 10.11 -0.14 8.05
CA GLY A 409 11.32 0.68 8.13
C GLY A 409 11.91 0.97 6.76
N ALA A 410 12.07 -0.07 5.92
CA ALA A 410 12.52 0.08 4.53
C ALA A 410 11.59 0.99 3.71
N SER A 411 10.28 0.88 3.87
CA SER A 411 9.29 1.75 3.22
C SER A 411 9.50 3.23 3.59
N GLY A 412 9.77 3.50 4.87
CA GLY A 412 10.03 4.85 5.36
C GLY A 412 11.35 5.45 4.83
N PHE A 413 12.40 4.63 4.71
CA PHE A 413 13.64 5.04 4.05
C PHE A 413 13.43 5.33 2.56
N LEU A 414 12.72 4.44 1.85
CA LEU A 414 12.43 4.62 0.43
C LEU A 414 11.59 5.87 0.17
N LEU A 415 10.55 6.11 0.97
CA LEU A 415 9.77 7.36 0.89
C LEU A 415 10.66 8.59 1.15
N SER A 416 11.57 8.53 2.12
CA SER A 416 12.49 9.61 2.44
C SER A 416 13.46 9.90 1.28
N ALA A 417 14.00 8.85 0.65
CA ALA A 417 14.88 8.97 -0.51
C ALA A 417 14.15 9.57 -1.72
N ILE A 418 12.95 9.06 -2.04
CA ILE A 418 12.13 9.60 -3.14
C ILE A 418 11.74 11.05 -2.87
N TYR A 419 11.42 11.39 -1.62
CA TYR A 419 11.11 12.76 -1.22
C TYR A 419 12.28 13.72 -1.49
N LEU A 420 13.51 13.31 -1.17
CA LEU A 420 14.72 14.09 -1.46
C LEU A 420 14.98 14.19 -2.97
N MET A 421 14.83 13.09 -3.71
CA MET A 421 15.08 13.05 -5.15
C MET A 421 14.10 13.94 -5.93
N VAL A 422 12.80 13.84 -5.63
CA VAL A 422 11.78 14.71 -6.26
C VAL A 422 12.05 16.18 -5.94
N TRP A 423 12.54 16.47 -4.73
CA TRP A 423 12.91 17.82 -4.34
C TRP A 423 14.13 18.34 -5.11
N SER A 424 15.20 17.55 -5.25
CA SER A 424 16.39 17.98 -5.99
C SER A 424 16.05 18.27 -7.45
N THR A 425 15.28 17.40 -8.10
CA THR A 425 14.84 17.63 -9.49
C THR A 425 13.99 18.90 -9.63
N PHE A 426 13.14 19.22 -8.64
CA PHE A 426 12.34 20.44 -8.68
C PHE A 426 13.20 21.70 -8.56
N MET A 427 14.26 21.66 -7.75
CA MET A 427 15.22 22.77 -7.67
C MET A 427 15.94 22.95 -9.00
N ASP A 428 16.42 21.86 -9.62
CA ASP A 428 17.08 21.93 -10.93
C ASP A 428 16.16 22.49 -12.02
N THR A 429 14.88 22.10 -12.04
CA THR A 429 13.92 22.65 -13.02
C THR A 429 13.57 24.11 -12.78
N ASN A 430 13.53 24.57 -11.52
CA ASN A 430 13.33 25.99 -11.25
C ASN A 430 14.58 26.78 -11.62
N GLU A 431 15.78 26.24 -11.38
CA GLU A 431 17.04 26.84 -11.81
C GLU A 431 17.08 26.97 -13.35
N GLN A 432 16.62 25.94 -14.08
CA GLN A 432 16.49 25.98 -15.54
C GLN A 432 15.35 26.86 -16.07
N ALA A 433 14.28 27.06 -15.31
CA ALA A 433 13.18 27.98 -15.65
C ALA A 433 13.48 29.45 -15.25
N LEU A 434 14.47 29.65 -14.39
CA LEU A 434 15.05 30.94 -14.01
C LEU A 434 16.23 31.34 -14.91
N CYS A 435 16.72 30.42 -15.77
CA CYS A 435 17.61 30.68 -16.91
C CYS A 435 16.80 31.03 -18.17
#